data_AF-A0A161MRA1-F1
#
_entry.id   AF-A0A161MRA1-F1
#
_cell.length_a   1.000
_cell.length_b   1.000
_cell.length_c   1.000
_cell.angle_alpha   90.00
_cell.angle_beta   90.00
_cell.angle_gamma   90.00
#
_symmetry.space_group_name_H-M   'P 1'
#
loop_
_entity.id
_entity.type
_entity.pdbx_description
1 polymer ?
#
loop_
_entity_poly.entity_id
_entity_poly.type
_entity_poly.pdbx_seq_one_letter_code
_entity_poly.pdbx_strand_id
1 'polypeptide(L)'
;RRVYIAYLDSVHFFRPRQYRTAVYHEILLGYLDYVKQLGYTMAHIWACPPSEGDDYIFHCHPQEQKIPKPKRLQEWYKKMLDKGIIERIVLDYKDIFKASNGR
;
A
#
# COMPACT_ATOMS: atom_id res chain seq x y z
N ARG A 1 -13.69 13.50 5.13
CA ARG A 1 -13.70 12.04 5.41
C ARG A 1 -12.69 11.34 4.49
N ARG A 2 -11.39 11.59 4.69
CA ARG A 2 -10.29 11.07 3.87
C ARG A 2 -9.14 10.61 4.75
N VAL A 3 -8.46 9.53 4.37
CA VAL A 3 -7.19 9.11 4.98
C VAL A 3 -6.06 9.16 3.94
N TYR A 4 -4.83 9.33 4.41
CA TYR A 4 -3.62 9.31 3.57
C TYR A 4 -2.55 8.48 4.26
N ILE A 5 -1.93 7.56 3.53
CA ILE A 5 -0.76 6.82 4.01
C ILE A 5 0.46 7.71 3.80
N ALA A 6 0.96 8.30 4.89
CA ALA A 6 2.13 9.18 4.85
C ALA A 6 3.39 8.42 4.48
N TYR A 7 3.67 7.33 5.19
CA TYR A 7 4.79 6.44 4.94
C TYR A 7 4.39 5.01 5.26
N LEU A 8 5.01 4.07 4.54
CA LEU A 8 4.94 2.65 4.81
C LEU A 8 6.31 2.07 4.51
N ASP A 9 6.78 1.19 5.40
CA ASP A 9 8.08 0.59 5.29
C ASP A 9 8.06 -0.83 5.84
N SER A 10 9.09 -1.62 5.52
CA SER A 10 9.20 -2.98 6.05
C SER A 10 10.63 -3.51 6.00
N VAL A 11 10.99 -4.34 6.97
CA VAL A 11 12.20 -5.18 6.90
C VAL A 11 11.81 -6.62 6.55
N HIS A 12 12.51 -7.21 5.60
CA HIS A 12 12.09 -8.41 4.85
C HIS A 12 12.18 -9.75 5.61
N PHE A 13 12.39 -9.75 6.93
CA PHE A 13 12.65 -10.94 7.75
C PHE A 13 11.43 -11.79 8.15
N PHE A 14 10.21 -11.38 7.78
CA PHE A 14 8.98 -12.13 8.10
C PHE A 14 9.09 -13.64 7.80
N ARG A 15 8.61 -14.48 8.72
CA ARG A 15 8.59 -15.95 8.58
C ARG A 15 7.18 -16.51 8.77
N PRO A 16 6.71 -17.42 7.90
CA PRO A 16 7.38 -17.94 6.69
C PRO A 16 7.47 -16.93 5.53
N ARG A 17 8.60 -16.91 4.81
CA ARG A 17 8.91 -15.89 3.79
C ARG A 17 7.84 -15.78 2.69
N GLN A 18 7.25 -16.89 2.28
CA GLN A 18 6.25 -16.95 1.21
C GLN A 18 4.96 -16.16 1.54
N TYR A 19 4.66 -15.94 2.81
CA TYR A 19 3.46 -15.22 3.24
C TYR A 19 3.70 -13.73 3.50
N ARG A 20 4.94 -13.25 3.46
CA ARG A 20 5.30 -11.87 3.82
C ARG A 20 4.46 -10.82 3.07
N THR A 21 4.39 -10.92 1.75
CA THR A 21 3.61 -9.98 0.94
C THR A 21 2.11 -10.08 1.24
N ALA A 22 1.59 -11.29 1.46
CA ALA A 22 0.18 -11.48 1.80
C ALA A 22 -0.15 -10.79 3.13
N VAL A 23 0.70 -10.96 4.15
CA VAL A 23 0.52 -10.31 5.45
C VAL A 23 0.55 -8.78 5.34
N TYR A 24 1.46 -8.21 4.55
CA TYR A 24 1.47 -6.76 4.32
C TYR A 24 0.17 -6.26 3.67
N HIS A 25 -0.40 -7.03 2.73
CA HIS A 25 -1.68 -6.71 2.13
C HIS A 25 -2.82 -6.80 3.15
N GLU A 26 -2.85 -7.84 3.99
CA GLU A 26 -3.87 -7.98 5.04
C GLU A 26 -3.86 -6.80 6.02
N ILE A 27 -2.68 -6.31 6.42
CA ILE A 27 -2.57 -5.16 7.31
C ILE A 27 -3.19 -3.91 6.66
N LEU A 28 -2.87 -3.65 5.39
CA LEU A 28 -3.41 -2.52 4.66
C LEU A 28 -4.92 -2.63 4.42
N LEU A 29 -5.40 -3.81 4.04
CA LEU A 29 -6.83 -4.05 3.83
C LEU A 29 -7.60 -3.94 5.14
N GLY A 30 -7.08 -4.48 6.23
CA GLY A 30 -7.66 -4.31 7.56
C GLY A 30 -7.73 -2.85 7.99
N TYR A 31 -6.68 -2.06 7.72
CA TYR A 31 -6.72 -0.61 7.94
C TYR A 31 -7.81 0.08 7.11
N LEU A 32 -7.91 -0.23 5.81
CA LEU A 32 -8.91 0.36 4.92
C LEU A 32 -10.35 -0.01 5.34
N ASP A 33 -10.58 -1.27 5.73
CA ASP A 33 -11.89 -1.71 6.21
C ASP A 33 -12.26 -1.03 7.54
N TYR A 34 -11.30 -0.95 8.46
CA TYR A 34 -11.51 -0.28 9.73
C TYR A 34 -11.89 1.19 9.57
N VAL A 35 -11.14 1.96 8.77
CA VAL A 35 -11.46 3.39 8.57
C VAL A 35 -12.76 3.57 7.78
N LYS A 36 -13.11 2.65 6.90
CA LYS A 36 -14.43 2.64 6.22
C LYS A 36 -15.56 2.48 7.23
N GLN A 37 -15.43 1.56 8.20
CA GLN A 37 -16.43 1.38 9.27
C GLN A 37 -16.56 2.64 10.15
N LEU A 38 -15.48 3.40 10.33
CA LEU A 38 -15.50 4.73 10.98
C LEU A 38 -16.11 5.85 10.12
N GLY A 39 -16.53 5.56 8.88
CA GLY A 39 -17.17 6.51 7.98
C GLY A 39 -16.21 7.28 7.07
N TYR A 40 -14.93 6.90 6.96
CA TYR A 40 -14.04 7.47 5.95
C TYR A 40 -14.43 6.98 4.56
N THR A 41 -14.49 7.90 3.59
CA THR A 41 -15.04 7.60 2.26
C THR A 41 -13.98 7.48 1.18
N MET A 42 -12.74 7.95 1.44
CA MET A 42 -11.63 7.81 0.50
C MET A 42 -10.30 7.59 1.23
N ALA A 43 -9.44 6.78 0.61
CA ALA A 43 -8.05 6.59 1.00
C ALA A 43 -7.14 7.05 -0.13
N HIS A 44 -6.03 7.69 0.23
CA HIS A 44 -5.01 8.19 -0.70
C HIS A 44 -3.68 7.51 -0.43
N ILE A 45 -3.05 7.01 -1.47
CA ILE A 45 -1.74 6.35 -1.41
C ILE A 45 -0.86 6.99 -2.48
N TRP A 46 0.32 7.46 -2.08
CA TRP A 46 1.36 7.82 -3.03
C TRP A 46 2.34 6.64 -3.15
N ALA A 47 2.29 5.95 -4.29
CA ALA A 47 3.17 4.82 -4.57
C ALA A 47 4.57 5.30 -4.99
N CYS A 48 5.32 5.85 -4.04
CA CYS A 48 6.70 6.31 -4.22
C CYS A 48 7.64 5.38 -3.43
N PRO A 49 8.60 4.69 -4.08
CA PRO A 49 9.66 4.01 -3.36
C PRO A 49 10.68 5.05 -2.80
N PRO A 50 11.40 4.72 -1.72
CA PRO A 50 12.47 5.59 -1.23
C PRO A 50 13.59 5.73 -2.27
N SER A 51 14.31 6.86 -2.23
CA SER A 51 15.51 7.06 -3.04
C SER A 51 16.63 6.12 -2.61
N GLU A 52 17.65 5.96 -3.45
CA GLU A 52 18.82 5.17 -3.08
C GLU A 52 19.51 5.76 -1.85
N GLY A 53 19.65 4.96 -0.79
CA GLY A 53 20.24 5.38 0.48
C GLY A 53 19.28 6.03 1.49
N ASP A 54 18.02 6.26 1.12
CA ASP A 54 16.99 6.78 2.03
C ASP A 54 16.22 5.65 2.72
N ASP A 55 15.88 5.86 4.00
CA ASP A 55 14.98 5.01 4.78
C ASP A 55 13.70 5.78 5.12
N TYR A 56 12.52 5.17 4.95
CA TYR A 56 11.27 5.82 5.36
C TYR A 56 11.03 5.71 6.86
N ILE A 57 11.14 4.52 7.44
CA ILE A 57 10.86 4.28 8.86
C ILE A 57 12.01 3.50 9.50
N PHE A 58 12.45 2.41 8.88
CA PHE A 58 13.47 1.53 9.48
C PHE A 58 14.86 1.93 9.02
N HIS A 59 15.66 2.45 9.95
CA HIS A 59 17.04 2.80 9.67
C HIS A 59 17.88 1.57 9.28
N CYS A 60 18.66 1.70 8.21
CA CYS A 60 19.59 0.71 7.67
C CYS A 60 18.93 -0.63 7.31
N HIS A 61 18.28 -0.66 6.16
CA HIS A 61 17.77 -1.90 5.56
C HIS A 61 18.88 -2.93 5.27
N PRO A 62 18.58 -4.24 5.34
CA PRO A 62 19.50 -5.30 4.92
C PRO A 62 19.93 -5.09 3.46
N GLN A 63 21.24 -5.26 3.17
CA GLN A 63 21.80 -4.95 1.85
C GLN A 63 21.19 -5.80 0.72
N GLU A 64 20.74 -7.02 1.04
CA GLU A 64 20.06 -7.92 0.11
C GLU A 64 18.58 -7.58 -0.12
N GLN A 65 18.01 -6.67 0.68
CA GLN A 65 16.63 -6.22 0.54
C GLN A 65 16.52 -5.20 -0.60
N LYS A 66 16.01 -5.68 -1.74
CA LYS A 66 15.81 -4.83 -2.93
C LYS A 66 14.65 -3.86 -2.74
N ILE A 67 14.91 -2.56 -2.97
CA ILE A 67 13.88 -1.52 -3.09
C ILE A 67 13.12 -1.74 -4.42
N PRO A 68 11.77 -1.77 -4.41
CA PRO A 68 11.00 -1.92 -5.65
C PRO A 68 11.09 -0.67 -6.52
N LYS A 69 11.25 -0.85 -7.84
CA LYS A 69 11.10 0.26 -8.81
C LYS A 69 9.64 0.78 -8.81
N PRO A 70 9.38 2.02 -9.23
CA PRO A 70 8.04 2.63 -9.18
C PRO A 70 6.92 1.77 -9.78
N LYS A 71 7.14 1.19 -10.97
CA LYS A 71 6.14 0.32 -11.62
C LYS A 71 5.79 -0.91 -10.78
N ARG A 72 6.79 -1.55 -10.17
CA ARG A 72 6.60 -2.74 -9.33
C ARG A 72 5.83 -2.41 -8.05
N LEU A 73 6.12 -1.25 -7.45
CA LEU A 73 5.39 -0.78 -6.27
C LEU A 73 3.92 -0.44 -6.60
N GLN A 74 3.68 0.18 -7.76
CA GLN A 74 2.31 0.42 -8.25
C GLN A 74 1.54 -0.89 -8.46
N GLU A 75 2.15 -1.90 -9.10
CA GLU A 75 1.54 -3.22 -9.29
C GLU A 75 1.28 -3.94 -7.95
N TRP A 76 2.17 -3.75 -6.97
CA TRP A 76 1.99 -4.29 -5.62
C TRP A 76 0.72 -3.72 -4.94
N TYR A 77 0.54 -2.39 -4.97
CA TYR A 77 -0.68 -1.76 -4.45
C TYR A 77 -1.93 -2.14 -5.25
N LYS A 78 -1.85 -2.22 -6.59
CA LYS A 78 -2.98 -2.68 -7.42
C LYS A 78 -3.44 -4.07 -7.02
N LYS A 79 -2.49 -5.02 -6.85
CA LYS A 79 -2.81 -6.38 -6.40
C LYS A 79 -3.50 -6.39 -5.02
N MET A 80 -3.05 -5.54 -4.09
CA MET A 80 -3.71 -5.37 -2.79
C MET A 80 -5.13 -4.81 -2.95
N LEU A 81 -5.32 -3.78 -3.76
CA LEU A 81 -6.62 -3.14 -3.99
C LEU A 81 -7.60 -4.07 -4.74
N ASP A 82 -7.13 -4.85 -5.72
CA ASP A 82 -7.94 -5.84 -6.44
C ASP A 82 -8.48 -6.92 -5.47
N LYS A 83 -7.65 -7.38 -4.52
CA LYS A 83 -8.11 -8.24 -3.42
C LYS A 83 -9.18 -7.54 -2.57
N GLY A 84 -8.95 -6.27 -2.23
CA GLY A 84 -9.91 -5.46 -1.48
C GLY A 84 -11.26 -5.28 -2.20
N ILE A 85 -11.29 -5.25 -3.53
CA ILE A 85 -12.53 -5.24 -4.31
C ILE A 85 -13.27 -6.57 -4.20
N ILE A 86 -12.56 -7.69 -4.36
CA ILE A 86 -13.13 -9.04 -4.23
C ILE A 86 -13.75 -9.24 -2.84
N GLU A 87 -13.06 -8.76 -1.80
CA GLU A 87 -13.50 -8.84 -0.41
C GLU A 87 -14.51 -7.74 -0.01
N ARG A 88 -14.91 -6.88 -0.96
CA ARG A 88 -15.87 -5.78 -0.76
C ARG A 88 -15.43 -4.74 0.28
N ILE A 89 -14.14 -4.66 0.56
CA ILE A 89 -13.53 -3.62 1.40
C ILE A 89 -13.47 -2.33 0.58
N VAL A 90 -12.92 -2.40 -0.63
CA VAL A 90 -12.77 -1.28 -1.57
C VAL A 90 -13.87 -1.35 -2.64
N LEU A 91 -14.52 -0.24 -2.95
CA LEU A 91 -15.54 -0.18 -3.99
C LEU A 91 -14.91 -0.09 -5.38
N ASP A 92 -14.04 0.91 -5.58
CA ASP A 92 -13.23 1.11 -6.77
C ASP A 92 -11.93 1.84 -6.41
N TYR A 93 -10.99 1.90 -7.35
CA TYR A 93 -9.83 2.78 -7.25
C TYR A 93 -9.48 3.36 -8.62
N LYS A 94 -8.95 4.58 -8.62
CA LYS A 94 -8.56 5.32 -9.83
C LYS A 94 -7.23 6.00 -9.59
N ASP A 95 -6.46 6.18 -10.66
CA ASP A 95 -5.39 7.17 -10.62
C ASP A 95 -5.98 8.58 -10.45
N ILE A 96 -5.17 9.51 -9.93
CA ILE A 96 -5.66 10.84 -9.54
C ILE A 96 -6.19 11.65 -10.73
N PHE A 97 -5.63 11.44 -11.92
CA PHE A 97 -6.03 12.13 -13.15
C PHE A 97 -7.40 11.66 -13.64
N LYS A 98 -7.66 10.35 -13.64
CA LYS A 98 -9.00 9.82 -13.96
C LYS A 98 -10.04 10.21 -12.90
N ALA A 99 -9.63 10.29 -11.63
CA ALA A 99 -10.52 10.74 -10.57
C ALA A 99 -10.90 12.22 -10.69
N SER A 100 -10.01 13.08 -11.20
CA SER A 100 -10.30 14.50 -11.43
C SER A 100 -11.19 14.75 -12.64
N ASN A 101 -11.10 13.92 -13.69
CA ASN A 101 -11.85 14.10 -14.93
C ASN A 101 -13.29 13.54 -14.89
N GLY A 102 -13.69 12.93 -13.78
CA GLY A 102 -15.06 12.46 -13.53
C GLY A 102 -15.91 13.45 -12.71
N ARG A 103 -15.49 14.72 -12.64
CA ARG A 103 -16.27 15.82 -12.07
C ARG A 103 -16.76 16.75 -13.18
#